data_AF-A0A6M0AFH1-F1
#
_entry.id   AF-A0A6M0AFH1-F1
#
_cell.length_a   1.000
_cell.length_b   1.000
_cell.length_c   1.000
_cell.angle_alpha   90.00
_cell.angle_beta   90.00
_cell.angle_gamma   90.00
#
_symmetry.space_group_name_H-M   'P 1'
#
loop_
_entity.id
_entity.type
_entity.pdbx_description
1 polymer ?
#
loop_
_entity_poly.entity_id
_entity_poly.type
_entity_poly.pdbx_seq_one_letter_code
_entity_poly.pdbx_strand_id
1 'polypeptide(L)'
;MLIRNYQVSDAQAVVDVYKNAIMGIASQAYNSKQVEIWSSYPKDIDQFTKRLSMGITLVAVDSKNIAAFGQLHPANHIDLLFTAKDYSRQGYATAI
;
A
#
# COMPACT_ATOMS: atom_id res chain seq x y z
N MET A 1 0.32 12.11 -11.92
CA MET A 1 -0.44 11.56 -10.78
C MET A 1 -1.95 11.56 -11.05
N LEU A 2 -2.59 10.38 -10.99
CA LEU A 2 -4.04 10.16 -11.05
C LEU A 2 -4.47 9.36 -9.82
N ILE A 3 -5.50 9.81 -9.10
CA ILE A 3 -6.14 9.01 -8.04
C ILE A 3 -7.34 8.28 -8.64
N ARG A 4 -7.43 6.97 -8.37
CA ARG A 4 -8.57 6.16 -8.80
C ARG A 4 -8.85 5.03 -7.81
N ASN A 5 -10.04 4.44 -7.92
CA ASN A 5 -10.35 3.21 -7.20
C ASN A 5 -9.37 2.09 -7.59
N TYR A 6 -8.99 1.30 -6.59
CA TYR A 6 -8.30 0.04 -6.76
C TYR A 6 -9.12 -0.92 -7.64
N GLN A 7 -8.41 -1.68 -8.47
CA GLN A 7 -8.96 -2.78 -9.26
C GLN A 7 -8.19 -4.06 -8.93
N VAL A 8 -8.81 -5.23 -9.06
CA VAL A 8 -8.17 -6.52 -8.76
C VAL A 8 -6.86 -6.71 -9.55
N SER A 9 -6.79 -6.19 -10.78
CA SER A 9 -5.56 -6.19 -11.59
C SER A 9 -4.39 -5.41 -10.98
N ASP A 10 -4.64 -4.52 -10.02
CA ASP A 10 -3.62 -3.77 -9.30
C ASP A 10 -3.02 -4.56 -8.11
N ALA A 11 -3.58 -5.72 -7.76
CA ALA A 11 -3.24 -6.47 -6.53
C ALA A 11 -1.73 -6.64 -6.36
N GLN A 12 -1.04 -7.11 -7.39
CA GLN A 12 0.40 -7.31 -7.34
C GLN A 12 1.16 -6.00 -7.11
N ALA A 13 0.82 -4.94 -7.84
CA ALA A 13 1.48 -3.64 -7.69
C ALA A 13 1.24 -3.02 -6.29
N VAL A 14 0.05 -3.21 -5.70
CA VAL A 14 -0.23 -2.79 -4.33
C VAL A 14 0.59 -3.59 -3.31
N VAL A 15 0.73 -4.90 -3.51
CA VAL A 15 1.61 -5.75 -2.68
C VAL A 15 3.06 -5.29 -2.75
N ASP A 16 3.52 -4.91 -3.94
CA ASP A 16 4.88 -4.41 -4.15
C ASP A 16 5.09 -3.08 -3.43
N VAL A 17 4.13 -2.15 -3.51
CA VAL A 17 4.16 -0.89 -2.74
C VAL A 17 4.21 -1.15 -1.23
N TYR A 18 3.37 -2.06 -0.73
CA TYR A 18 3.31 -2.41 0.68
C TYR A 18 4.66 -2.93 1.20
N LYS A 19 5.25 -3.92 0.49
CA LYS A 19 6.55 -4.49 0.85
C LYS A 19 7.67 -3.46 0.73
N ASN A 20 7.70 -2.70 -0.36
CA ASN A 20 8.71 -1.69 -0.62
C ASN A 20 8.70 -0.58 0.45
N ALA A 21 7.52 -0.12 0.86
CA ALA A 21 7.38 0.87 1.93
C ALA A 21 7.94 0.34 3.27
N ILE A 22 7.60 -0.90 3.65
CA ILE A 22 8.06 -1.49 4.92
C ILE A 22 9.58 -1.72 4.91
N MET A 23 10.10 -2.37 3.87
CA MET A 23 11.53 -2.66 3.76
C MET A 23 12.37 -1.40 3.56
N GLY A 24 11.83 -0.39 2.88
CA GLY A 24 12.56 0.79 2.44
C GLY A 24 12.46 2.00 3.36
N ILE A 25 11.35 2.15 4.09
CA ILE A 25 11.05 3.28 4.97
C ILE A 25 10.95 2.83 6.42
N ALA A 26 10.07 1.85 6.71
CA ALA A 26 9.83 1.42 8.10
C ALA A 26 11.07 0.80 8.75
N SER A 27 11.97 0.19 7.97
CA SER A 27 13.26 -0.34 8.45
C SER A 27 14.16 0.70 9.16
N GLN A 28 13.87 2.00 9.04
CA GLN A 28 14.55 3.05 9.79
C GLN A 28 14.08 3.17 11.25
N ALA A 29 12.89 2.65 11.57
CA ALA A 29 12.25 2.76 12.89
C ALA A 29 11.96 1.41 13.55
N TYR A 30 11.99 0.32 12.79
CA TYR A 30 11.70 -1.04 13.28
C TYR A 30 12.89 -1.96 13.08
N ASN A 31 13.05 -2.95 13.96
CA ASN A 31 14.12 -3.93 13.84
C ASN A 31 13.87 -4.93 12.69
N SER A 32 14.92 -5.65 12.28
CA SER A 32 14.87 -6.58 11.14
C SER A 32 13.77 -7.64 11.26
N LYS A 33 13.56 -8.22 12.45
CA LYS A 33 12.53 -9.23 12.69
C LYS A 33 11.12 -8.66 12.57
N GLN A 34 10.90 -7.43 13.04
CA GLN A 34 9.62 -6.73 12.88
C GLN A 34 9.33 -6.44 11.40
N VAL A 35 10.33 -5.95 10.67
CA VAL A 35 10.23 -5.66 9.22
C VAL A 35 9.95 -6.92 8.42
N GLU A 36 10.64 -8.02 8.72
CA GLU A 36 10.43 -9.33 8.08
C GLU A 36 8.99 -9.82 8.26
N ILE A 37 8.51 -9.87 9.50
CA ILE A 37 7.14 -10.33 9.79
C ILE A 37 6.12 -9.40 9.13
N TRP A 38 6.29 -8.09 9.25
CA TRP A 38 5.32 -7.12 8.73
C TRP A 38 5.25 -7.14 7.20
N SER A 39 6.38 -7.17 6.50
CA SER A 39 6.44 -7.24 5.04
C SER A 39 5.92 -8.58 4.47
N SER A 40 5.90 -9.64 5.27
CA SER A 40 5.36 -10.95 4.88
C SER A 40 3.83 -11.04 4.91
N TYR A 41 3.14 -10.03 5.45
CA TYR A 41 1.69 -10.03 5.60
C TYR A 41 0.92 -10.37 4.30
N PRO A 42 1.22 -9.74 3.13
CA PRO A 42 0.58 -10.08 1.86
C PRO A 42 1.22 -11.31 1.17
N LYS A 43 1.66 -12.33 1.91
CA LYS A 43 2.18 -13.59 1.33
C LYS A 43 1.11 -14.37 0.56
N ASP A 44 -0.14 -14.29 1.02
CA ASP A 44 -1.32 -14.80 0.32
C ASP A 44 -1.99 -13.61 -0.37
N ILE A 45 -1.70 -13.46 -1.67
CA ILE A 45 -2.18 -12.33 -2.47
C ILE A 45 -3.70 -12.38 -2.63
N ASP A 46 -4.31 -13.57 -2.67
CA ASP A 46 -5.76 -13.71 -2.80
C ASP A 46 -6.46 -13.24 -1.52
N GLN A 47 -5.91 -13.60 -0.36
CA GLN A 47 -6.41 -13.09 0.92
C GLN A 47 -6.22 -11.57 1.04
N PHE A 48 -5.08 -11.04 0.60
CA PHE A 48 -4.83 -9.61 0.62
C PHE A 48 -5.75 -8.85 -0.35
N THR A 49 -5.99 -9.39 -1.54
CA THR A 49 -6.95 -8.87 -2.54
C THR A 49 -8.36 -8.83 -1.97
N LYS A 50 -8.80 -9.88 -1.27
CA LYS A 50 -10.08 -9.89 -0.56
C LYS A 50 -10.15 -8.77 0.48
N ARG A 51 -9.10 -8.59 1.30
CA ARG A 51 -9.01 -7.49 2.27
C ARG A 51 -9.16 -6.13 1.59
N LEU A 52 -8.38 -5.87 0.52
CA LEU A 52 -8.45 -4.61 -0.24
C LEU A 52 -9.84 -4.35 -0.86
N SER A 53 -10.61 -5.40 -1.11
CA SER A 53 -11.96 -5.32 -1.69
C SER A 53 -13.08 -5.13 -0.66
N MET A 54 -12.79 -5.25 0.64
CA MET A 54 -13.81 -5.12 1.72
C MET A 54 -14.22 -3.67 2.02
N GLY A 55 -13.47 -2.68 1.55
CA GLY A 55 -13.72 -1.26 1.83
C GLY A 55 -13.41 -0.37 0.64
N ILE A 56 -13.23 0.93 0.89
CA ILE A 56 -12.83 1.87 -0.15
C ILE A 56 -11.31 1.87 -0.21
N THR A 57 -10.76 1.35 -1.30
CA THR A 57 -9.31 1.36 -1.56
C THR A 57 -9.02 2.25 -2.76
N LEU A 58 -8.16 3.24 -2.56
CA LEU A 58 -7.69 4.15 -3.59
C LEU A 58 -6.22 3.90 -3.89
N VAL A 59 -5.84 4.10 -5.15
CA VAL A 59 -4.46 4.04 -5.61
C VAL A 59 -4.08 5.37 -6.24
N ALA A 60 -2.87 5.85 -5.93
CA ALA A 60 -2.23 6.95 -6.62
C ALA A 60 -1.33 6.40 -7.71
N VAL A 61 -1.70 6.64 -8.97
CA VAL A 61 -0.97 6.19 -10.14
C VAL A 61 -0.07 7.31 -10.62
N ASP A 62 1.23 7.02 -10.73
CA ASP A 62 2.18 7.87 -11.42
C ASP A 62 2.69 7.22 -12.70
N SER A 63 2.40 7.87 -13.82
CA SER A 63 2.55 7.31 -15.17
C SER A 63 1.85 5.94 -15.32
N LYS A 64 2.59 4.84 -15.15
CA LYS A 64 2.07 3.46 -15.22
C LYS A 64 2.25 2.68 -13.91
N ASN A 65 2.87 3.28 -12.90
CA ASN A 65 3.18 2.64 -11.64
C ASN A 65 2.23 3.10 -10.55
N ILE A 66 1.92 2.22 -9.60
CA ILE A 66 1.23 2.61 -8.38
C ILE A 66 2.29 3.15 -7.42
N ALA A 67 2.19 4.44 -7.09
CA ALA A 67 3.13 5.13 -6.20
C ALA A 67 2.70 5.00 -4.72
N ALA A 68 1.40 5.01 -4.47
CA ALA A 68 0.81 4.89 -3.14
C ALA A 68 -0.58 4.24 -3.20
N PHE A 69 -1.04 3.73 -2.07
CA PHE A 69 -2.43 3.32 -1.89
C PHE A 69 -2.89 3.58 -0.46
N GLY A 70 -4.20 3.68 -0.28
CA GLY A 70 -4.82 3.76 1.03
C GLY A 70 -6.15 3.03 1.04
N GLN A 71 -6.54 2.53 2.21
CA GLN A 71 -7.78 1.84 2.44
C GLN A 71 -8.52 2.41 3.63
N LEU A 72 -9.80 2.71 3.41
CA LEU A 72 -10.78 3.02 4.45
C LEU A 72 -11.65 1.77 4.68
N HIS A 73 -11.41 1.08 5.79
CA HIS A 73 -12.19 -0.08 6.19
C HIS A 73 -12.12 -0.33 7.72
N PRO A 74 -13.26 -0.33 8.44
CA PRO A 74 -14.59 0.11 8.02
C PRO A 74 -14.61 1.59 7.61
N ALA A 75 -15.76 2.12 7.17
CA ALA A 75 -15.89 3.45 6.55
C ALA A 75 -15.44 4.66 7.40
N ASN A 76 -15.00 4.45 8.64
CA ASN A 76 -14.50 5.46 9.56
C ASN A 76 -13.05 5.19 10.03
N HIS A 77 -12.33 4.25 9.41
CA HIS A 77 -10.99 3.85 9.82
C HIS A 77 -10.03 3.72 8.64
N ILE A 78 -8.94 4.48 8.68
CA ILE A 78 -7.82 4.30 7.74
C ILE A 78 -7.07 3.04 8.18
N ASP A 79 -7.34 1.92 7.51
CA ASP A 79 -6.78 0.62 7.82
C ASP A 79 -5.37 0.45 7.24
N LEU A 80 -5.16 0.98 6.03
CA LEU A 80 -3.89 0.94 5.31
C LEU A 80 -3.60 2.30 4.68
N LEU A 81 -2.35 2.76 4.76
CA LEU A 81 -1.87 3.90 3.99
C LEU A 81 -0.36 3.76 3.77
N PHE A 82 0.04 3.53 2.52
CA PHE A 82 1.43 3.24 2.16
C PHE A 82 1.84 3.98 0.90
N THR A 83 3.11 4.40 0.84
CA THR A 83 3.75 4.98 -0.34
C THR A 83 5.06 4.25 -0.57
N ALA A 84 5.35 3.90 -1.82
CA ALA A 84 6.62 3.29 -2.19
C ALA A 84 7.78 4.25 -1.87
N LYS A 85 8.92 3.71 -1.44
CA LYS A 85 10.11 4.43 -0.98
C LYS A 85 10.52 5.55 -1.93
N ASP A 86 10.60 5.24 -3.22
CA ASP A 86 11.08 6.19 -4.24
C ASP A 86 10.06 7.30 -4.57
N TYR A 87 8.82 7.15 -4.09
CA TYR A 87 7.74 8.13 -4.20
C TYR A 87 7.44 8.82 -2.85
N SER A 88 8.20 8.52 -1.81
CA SER A 88 8.00 9.10 -0.48
C SER A 88 8.23 10.62 -0.47
N ARG A 89 7.54 11.33 0.41
CA ARG A 89 7.64 12.80 0.61
C ARG A 89 7.31 13.65 -0.62
N GLN A 90 6.58 13.10 -1.60
CA GLN A 90 6.16 13.79 -2.83
C GLN A 90 4.64 14.07 -2.90
N GLY A 91 3.89 13.79 -1.83
CA GLY A 91 2.46 14.12 -1.71
C GLY A 91 1.48 13.03 -2.18
N TYR A 92 1.96 11.88 -2.66
CA TYR A 92 1.08 10.79 -3.16
C TYR A 92 0.11 10.25 -2.10
N ALA A 93 0.57 9.96 -0.86
CA ALA A 93 -0.31 9.56 0.23
C ALA A 93 -1.19 10.71 0.74
N THR A 94 -0.78 11.97 0.62
CA THR A 94 -1.59 13.12 1.03
C THR A 94 -2.80 13.32 0.12
N ALA A 95 -2.70 12.90 -1.15
CA ALA A 95 -3.77 13.00 -2.12
C ALA A 95 -4.80 11.86 -2.03
N ILE A 96 -4.53 10.84 -1.20
CA ILE A 96 -5.43 9.71 -0.91
C ILE A 96 -6.24 10.04 0.34
#